data_AF-Q8VQW4-F1
#
_entry.id   AF-Q8VQW4-F1
#
_cell.length_a   1.000
_cell.length_b   1.000
_cell.length_c   1.000
_cell.angle_alpha   90.00
_cell.angle_beta   90.00
_cell.angle_gamma   90.00
#
_symmetry.space_group_name_H-M   'P 1'
#
loop_
_entity.id
_entity.type
_entity.pdbx_description
1 polymer ?
#
loop_
_entity_poly.entity_id
_entity_poly.type
_entity_poly.pdbx_seq_one_letter_code
_entity_poly.pdbx_strand_id
1 'polypeptide(L)'
;MNDTTMTPAEENAAPAEAAAGKPTLLARLEKWRPMVAYQGLSLGLVCAVVALLLLTGNIMTHGTIAEQQMQDRLATLREVLPQSLYDNNPLADSFKVQDAELGEVEVLPARLQGKLTAVVFQGRNIGYGGPIEQMMSVD
;
A
#
# COMPACT_ATOMS: atom_id res chain seq x y z
N MET A 1 -19.68 -94.51 -25.78
CA MET A 1 -18.63 -95.15 -24.95
C MET A 1 -17.49 -94.15 -24.81
N ASN A 2 -17.52 -93.33 -23.75
CA ASN A 2 -16.86 -93.55 -22.44
C ASN A 2 -15.42 -93.02 -22.49
N ASP A 3 -14.87 -92.29 -21.53
CA ASP A 3 -15.29 -91.64 -20.29
C ASP A 3 -14.03 -90.79 -19.91
N THR A 4 -14.17 -89.50 -19.61
CA THR A 4 -14.17 -88.97 -18.23
C THR A 4 -12.80 -89.00 -17.52
N THR A 5 -12.26 -87.80 -17.27
CA THR A 5 -11.68 -87.45 -15.96
C THR A 5 -12.33 -86.14 -15.48
N MET A 6 -13.13 -86.27 -14.42
CA MET A 6 -13.71 -85.25 -13.54
C MET A 6 -12.61 -84.39 -12.88
N THR A 7 -12.72 -83.03 -12.79
CA THR A 7 -13.29 -82.20 -11.67
C THR A 7 -12.34 -82.13 -10.45
N PRO A 8 -12.22 -81.05 -9.62
CA PRO A 8 -13.18 -79.99 -9.26
C PRO A 8 -12.67 -78.53 -9.32
N ALA A 9 -13.54 -77.55 -9.63
CA ALA A 9 -14.30 -76.68 -8.72
C ALA A 9 -13.46 -75.69 -7.92
N GLU A 10 -13.61 -74.39 -8.23
CA GLU A 10 -13.65 -73.24 -7.33
C GLU A 10 -14.04 -72.05 -8.22
N GLU A 11 -15.29 -71.62 -8.21
CA GLU A 11 -15.83 -70.67 -7.24
C GLU A 11 -15.18 -69.30 -7.39
N ASN A 12 -15.99 -68.34 -7.85
CA ASN A 12 -16.02 -66.91 -7.49
C ASN A 12 -16.86 -66.21 -8.58
N ALA A 13 -18.18 -66.30 -8.49
CA ALA A 13 -18.99 -65.34 -7.73
C ALA A 13 -18.61 -63.90 -8.10
N ALA A 14 -19.36 -63.31 -9.03
CA ALA A 14 -19.63 -61.88 -8.92
C ALA A 14 -20.36 -61.67 -7.58
N PRO A 15 -20.05 -60.60 -6.83
CA PRO A 15 -20.98 -59.48 -6.91
C PRO A 15 -20.37 -58.10 -6.71
N ALA A 16 -21.09 -57.10 -7.22
CA ALA A 16 -21.37 -55.80 -6.61
C ALA A 16 -20.24 -55.08 -5.84
N GLU A 17 -19.80 -53.93 -6.39
CA GLU A 17 -19.85 -52.70 -5.57
C GLU A 17 -19.91 -51.45 -6.44
N ALA A 18 -21.11 -50.88 -6.53
CA ALA A 18 -21.26 -49.47 -6.78
C ALA A 18 -20.73 -48.72 -5.55
N ALA A 19 -19.53 -48.14 -5.64
CA ALA A 19 -19.06 -47.16 -4.67
C ALA A 19 -18.43 -45.99 -5.42
N ALA A 20 -19.25 -44.96 -5.59
CA ALA A 20 -18.89 -43.68 -6.12
C ALA A 20 -17.79 -43.03 -5.27
N GLY A 21 -16.54 -43.21 -5.65
CA GLY A 21 -15.46 -42.33 -5.22
C GLY A 21 -15.65 -40.98 -5.88
N LYS A 22 -16.28 -40.01 -5.20
CA LYS A 22 -16.30 -38.61 -5.65
C LYS A 22 -14.87 -38.25 -6.06
N PRO A 23 -14.63 -37.72 -7.27
CA PRO A 23 -13.28 -37.46 -7.73
C PRO A 23 -12.60 -36.56 -6.69
N THR A 24 -11.59 -37.12 -6.03
CA THR A 24 -10.82 -36.44 -5.01
C THR A 24 -10.32 -35.14 -5.63
N LEU A 25 -10.47 -34.00 -4.94
CA LEU A 25 -10.14 -32.67 -5.49
C LEU A 25 -8.74 -32.63 -6.11
N LEU A 26 -7.83 -33.43 -5.56
CA LEU A 26 -6.47 -33.67 -6.05
C LEU A 26 -6.45 -34.20 -7.50
N ALA A 27 -7.29 -35.18 -7.86
CA ALA A 27 -7.37 -35.71 -9.22
C ALA A 27 -7.92 -34.69 -10.24
N ARG A 28 -8.75 -33.73 -9.77
CA ARG A 28 -9.24 -32.63 -10.61
C ARG A 28 -8.17 -31.56 -10.79
N LEU A 29 -7.43 -31.23 -9.74
CA LEU A 29 -6.31 -30.29 -9.77
C LEU A 29 -5.19 -30.76 -10.69
N GLU A 30 -4.87 -32.04 -10.67
CA GLU A 30 -3.78 -32.63 -11.47
C GLU A 30 -4.05 -32.60 -12.97
N LYS A 31 -5.33 -32.65 -13.36
CA LYS A 31 -5.80 -32.56 -14.75
C LYS A 31 -5.79 -31.12 -15.29
N TRP A 32 -5.85 -30.12 -14.42
CA TRP A 32 -5.85 -28.68 -14.77
C TRP A 32 -4.44 -28.05 -14.71
N ARG A 33 -3.53 -28.68 -13.97
CA ARG A 33 -2.10 -28.31 -13.85
C ARG A 33 -1.34 -28.10 -15.18
N PRO A 34 -1.59 -28.85 -16.28
CA PRO A 34 -0.87 -28.64 -17.55
C PRO A 34 -1.48 -27.55 -18.44
N MET A 35 -2.60 -26.92 -18.07
CA MET A 35 -3.18 -25.84 -18.89
C MET A 35 -2.45 -24.52 -18.62
N VAL A 36 -2.07 -23.81 -19.68
CA VAL A 36 -1.51 -22.44 -19.62
C VAL A 36 -2.40 -21.49 -18.79
N ALA A 37 -3.72 -21.75 -18.79
CA ALA A 37 -4.69 -21.04 -17.95
C ALA A 37 -4.42 -21.16 -16.44
N TYR A 38 -3.86 -22.27 -15.94
CA TYR A 38 -3.52 -22.43 -14.52
C TYR A 38 -2.35 -21.51 -14.13
N GLN A 39 -1.35 -21.37 -14.99
CA GLN A 39 -0.22 -20.47 -14.78
C GLN A 39 -0.70 -19.01 -14.73
N GLY A 40 -1.53 -18.59 -15.69
CA GLY A 40 -2.12 -17.24 -15.70
C GLY A 40 -3.02 -16.96 -14.50
N LEU A 41 -3.85 -17.92 -14.08
CA LEU A 41 -4.74 -17.77 -12.95
C LEU A 41 -3.98 -17.71 -11.62
N SER A 42 -2.91 -18.51 -11.46
CA SER A 42 -2.06 -18.46 -10.28
C SER A 42 -1.34 -17.12 -10.14
N LEU A 43 -0.82 -16.58 -11.25
CA LEU A 43 -0.20 -15.26 -11.25
C LEU A 43 -1.23 -14.16 -10.93
N GLY A 44 -2.39 -14.21 -11.57
CA GLY A 44 -3.48 -13.27 -11.31
C GLY A 44 -3.92 -13.27 -9.84
N LEU A 45 -4.00 -14.45 -9.21
CA LEU A 45 -4.33 -14.57 -7.79
C LEU A 45 -3.26 -13.94 -6.91
N VAL A 46 -1.97 -14.23 -7.16
CA VAL A 46 -0.88 -13.63 -6.41
C VAL A 46 -0.87 -12.11 -6.57
N CYS A 47 -1.00 -11.60 -7.80
CA CYS A 47 -1.10 -10.17 -8.07
C CYS A 47 -2.30 -9.53 -7.36
N ALA A 48 -3.46 -10.19 -7.37
CA ALA A 48 -4.67 -9.71 -6.68
C ALA A 48 -4.47 -9.63 -5.16
N VAL A 49 -3.82 -10.64 -4.56
CA VAL A 49 -3.49 -10.65 -3.12
C VAL A 49 -2.54 -9.51 -2.78
N VAL A 50 -1.48 -9.31 -3.57
CA VAL A 50 -0.52 -8.21 -3.36
C VAL A 50 -1.20 -6.85 -3.52
N ALA A 51 -2.01 -6.67 -4.55
CA ALA A 51 -2.77 -5.43 -4.77
C ALA A 51 -3.72 -5.15 -3.60
N LEU A 52 -4.40 -6.18 -3.09
CA LEU A 52 -5.29 -6.07 -1.93
C LEU A 52 -4.52 -5.68 -0.66
N LEU A 53 -3.35 -6.27 -0.42
CA LEU A 53 -2.48 -5.92 0.70
C LEU A 53 -2.01 -4.46 0.60
N LEU A 54 -1.53 -4.04 -0.57
CA LEU A 54 -1.10 -2.66 -0.81
C LEU A 54 -2.26 -1.68 -0.64
N LEU A 55 -3.43 -1.98 -1.20
CA LEU A 55 -4.60 -1.13 -1.09
C LEU A 55 -5.07 -1.00 0.36
N THR A 56 -5.07 -2.10 1.11
CA THR A 56 -5.47 -2.10 2.53
C THR A 56 -4.47 -1.30 3.36
N GLY A 57 -3.16 -1.52 3.18
CA GLY A 57 -2.12 -0.74 3.84
C GLY A 57 -2.24 0.75 3.50
N ASN A 58 -2.49 1.06 2.23
CA ASN A 58 -2.67 2.42 1.75
C ASN A 58 -3.89 3.09 2.41
N ILE A 59 -5.07 2.45 2.44
CA ILE A 59 -6.28 3.00 3.08
C ILE A 59 -6.08 3.18 4.59
N MET A 60 -5.46 2.21 5.28
CA MET A 60 -5.21 2.31 6.71
C MET A 60 -4.21 3.43 7.05
N THR A 61 -3.26 3.71 6.17
CA THR A 61 -2.20 4.69 6.44
C THR A 61 -2.57 6.09 5.93
N HIS A 62 -3.46 6.21 4.95
CA HIS A 62 -3.83 7.49 4.33
C HIS A 62 -4.36 8.54 5.31
N GLY A 63 -5.25 8.16 6.23
CA GLY A 63 -5.80 9.11 7.22
C GLY A 63 -4.75 9.58 8.22
N THR A 64 -3.87 8.67 8.65
CA THR A 64 -2.80 8.95 9.61
C THR A 64 -1.69 9.82 9.01
N ILE A 65 -1.38 9.66 7.71
CA ILE A 65 -0.33 10.43 7.04
C ILE A 65 -0.66 11.92 6.98
N ALA A 66 -1.92 12.29 6.67
CA ALA A 66 -2.27 13.70 6.53
C ALA A 66 -2.14 14.46 7.87
N GLU A 67 -2.61 13.84 8.96
CA GLU A 67 -2.48 14.40 10.30
C GLU A 67 -1.01 14.44 10.72
N GLN A 68 -0.26 13.35 10.52
CA GLN A 68 1.18 13.32 10.84
C GLN A 68 1.98 14.35 10.04
N GLN A 69 1.70 14.53 8.75
CA GLN A 69 2.35 15.55 7.93
C GLN A 69 2.07 16.98 8.44
N MET A 70 0.86 17.26 8.92
CA MET A 70 0.53 18.55 9.52
C MET A 70 1.28 18.75 10.84
N GLN A 71 1.31 17.72 11.70
CA GLN A 71 2.04 17.77 12.97
C GLN A 71 3.55 17.92 12.78
N ASP A 72 4.12 17.23 11.80
CA ASP A 72 5.54 17.33 11.44
C ASP A 72 5.87 18.75 10.94
N ARG A 73 5.03 19.34 10.08
CA ARG A 73 5.20 20.74 9.65
C ARG A 73 5.15 21.71 10.82
N LEU A 74 4.22 21.52 11.75
CA LEU A 74 4.12 22.34 12.96
C LEU A 74 5.33 22.13 13.90
N ALA A 75 5.92 20.94 13.92
CA ALA A 75 7.13 20.67 14.68
C ALA A 75 8.34 21.40 14.09
N THR A 76 8.54 21.31 12.77
CA THR A 76 9.60 22.04 12.06
C THR A 76 9.43 23.56 12.20
N LEU A 77 8.20 24.05 12.10
CA LEU A 77 7.91 25.48 12.30
C LEU A 77 8.32 25.95 13.70
N ARG A 78 8.07 25.15 14.74
CA ARG A 78 8.46 25.49 16.12
C ARG A 78 9.97 25.49 16.34
N GLU A 79 10.71 24.70 15.58
CA GLU A 79 12.18 24.68 15.65
C GLU A 79 12.79 25.96 15.07
N VAL A 80 12.22 26.47 13.98
CA VAL A 80 12.72 27.70 13.32
C VAL A 80 12.11 28.97 13.88
N LEU A 81 10.89 28.91 14.44
CA LEU A 81 10.16 30.06 14.92
C LEU A 81 9.67 29.83 16.36
N PRO A 82 10.42 30.30 17.37
CA PRO A 82 10.03 30.21 18.77
C PRO A 82 8.65 30.83 19.02
N GLN A 83 7.83 30.17 19.85
CA GLN A 83 6.49 30.65 20.20
C GLN A 83 6.46 32.00 20.93
N SER A 84 7.61 32.48 21.43
CA SER A 84 7.71 33.80 22.05
C SER A 84 7.65 34.96 21.04
N LEU A 85 7.78 34.67 19.74
CA LEU A 85 7.88 35.69 18.69
C LEU A 85 6.55 35.95 17.97
N TYR A 86 5.46 35.24 18.31
CA TYR A 86 4.18 35.42 17.63
C TYR A 86 2.98 35.05 18.50
N ASP A 87 1.86 35.72 18.25
CA ASP A 87 0.53 35.41 18.78
C ASP A 87 -0.52 35.14 17.67
N ASN A 88 -0.17 35.37 16.40
CA ASN A 88 -1.02 35.04 15.25
C ASN A 88 -0.88 33.55 14.85
N ASN A 89 -1.59 33.16 13.78
CA ASN A 89 -1.40 31.85 13.14
C ASN A 89 -0.63 32.05 11.82
N PRO A 90 0.71 31.89 11.80
CA PRO A 90 1.53 32.15 10.61
C PRO A 90 1.16 31.26 9.41
N LEU A 91 0.62 30.06 9.66
CA LEU A 91 0.18 29.12 8.63
C LEU A 91 -1.14 29.54 7.97
N ALA A 92 -2.01 30.25 8.69
CA ALA A 92 -3.26 30.75 8.13
C ALA A 92 -3.06 32.06 7.35
N ASP A 93 -2.08 32.86 7.75
CA ASP A 93 -1.73 34.14 7.12
C ASP A 93 -0.69 33.97 5.99
N SER A 94 -0.47 32.75 5.49
CA SER A 94 0.54 32.49 4.47
C SER A 94 0.15 33.08 3.11
N PHE A 95 1.15 33.53 2.36
CA PHE A 95 0.97 34.00 0.99
C PHE A 95 2.14 33.54 0.11
N LYS A 96 1.86 33.40 -1.19
CA LYS A 96 2.85 32.94 -2.17
C LYS A 96 3.46 34.10 -2.92
N VAL A 97 4.77 34.07 -3.07
CA VAL A 97 5.56 35.04 -3.83
C VAL A 97 6.26 34.29 -4.96
N GLN A 98 6.19 34.85 -6.17
CA GLN A 98 6.96 34.35 -7.30
C GLN A 98 8.34 35.00 -7.28
N ASP A 99 9.38 34.18 -7.18
CA ASP A 99 10.77 34.60 -7.31
C ASP A 99 11.35 34.11 -8.65
N ALA A 100 12.23 34.91 -9.24
CA ALA A 100 12.81 34.61 -10.55
C ALA A 100 13.81 33.45 -10.51
N GLU A 101 14.46 33.21 -9.38
CA GLU A 101 15.49 32.18 -9.21
C GLU A 101 14.96 30.97 -8.44
N LEU A 102 14.15 31.21 -7.40
CA LEU A 102 13.64 30.19 -6.48
C LEU A 102 12.25 29.65 -6.86
N GLY A 103 11.56 30.29 -7.79
CA GLY A 103 10.20 29.89 -8.19
C GLY A 103 9.13 30.32 -7.18
N GLU A 104 8.15 29.46 -6.92
CA GLU A 104 7.08 29.76 -5.95
C GLU A 104 7.58 29.56 -4.51
N VAL A 105 7.66 30.65 -3.75
CA VAL A 105 8.06 30.68 -2.34
C VAL A 105 6.83 31.04 -1.49
N GLU A 106 6.54 30.23 -0.47
CA GLU A 106 5.49 30.52 0.49
C GLU A 106 6.07 31.32 1.67
N VAL A 107 5.40 32.39 2.04
CA VAL A 107 5.82 33.34 3.08
C VAL A 107 4.79 33.35 4.19
N LEU A 108 5.24 33.10 5.42
CA LEU A 108 4.41 33.01 6.61
C LEU A 108 4.80 34.15 7.56
N PRO A 109 4.01 35.23 7.64
CA PRO A 109 4.30 36.34 8.52
C PRO A 109 3.95 35.97 9.97
N ALA A 110 4.93 36.11 10.86
CA ALA A 110 4.78 35.93 12.29
C ALA A 110 4.64 37.30 12.97
N ARG A 111 3.51 37.50 13.66
CA ARG A 111 3.16 38.76 14.31
C ARG A 111 2.96 38.55 15.80
N LEU A 112 3.44 39.50 16.59
CA LEU A 112 3.21 39.60 18.02
C LEU A 112 2.53 40.93 18.33
N GLN A 113 1.36 40.89 18.97
CA GLN A 113 0.57 42.08 19.31
C GLN A 113 0.31 42.99 18.10
N GLY A 114 0.12 42.37 16.92
CA GLY A 114 -0.11 43.08 15.66
C GLY A 114 1.14 43.69 15.01
N LYS A 115 2.34 43.53 15.59
CA LYS A 115 3.61 43.91 14.94
C LYS A 115 4.23 42.70 14.25
N LEU A 116 4.77 42.89 13.04
CA LEU A 116 5.57 41.86 12.38
C LEU A 116 6.88 41.69 13.15
N THR A 117 7.11 40.48 13.66
CA THR A 117 8.28 40.14 14.47
C THR A 117 9.22 39.28 13.64
N ALA A 118 8.70 38.25 12.99
CA ALA A 118 9.51 37.39 12.12
C ALA A 118 8.76 37.02 10.83
N VAL A 119 9.50 36.52 9.85
CA VAL A 119 8.96 36.01 8.59
C VAL A 119 9.59 34.66 8.33
N VAL A 120 8.76 33.66 8.01
CA VAL A 120 9.22 32.34 7.61
C VAL A 120 9.04 32.17 6.11
N PHE A 121 10.10 31.78 5.43
CA PHE A 121 10.13 31.47 4.00
C PHE A 121 10.15 29.96 3.82
N GLN A 122 9.27 29.42 2.99
CA GLN A 122 9.22 28.03 2.61
C GLN A 122 9.40 27.89 1.10
N GLY A 123 10.46 27.18 0.70
CA GLY A 123 10.81 26.95 -0.69
C GLY A 123 10.93 25.47 -1.01
N ARG A 124 10.79 25.13 -2.30
CA ARG A 124 11.01 23.77 -2.81
C ARG A 124 12.07 23.81 -3.90
N ASN A 125 13.12 23.01 -3.75
CA ASN A 125 14.16 22.85 -4.78
C ASN A 125 14.34 21.36 -5.14
N ILE A 126 14.80 21.05 -6.35
CA ILE A 126 15.06 19.67 -6.79
C ILE A 126 16.51 19.32 -6.45
N GLY A 127 16.69 18.40 -5.50
CA GLY A 127 17.98 17.81 -5.19
C GLY A 127 18.24 16.50 -5.94
N TYR A 128 19.44 15.94 -5.77
CA TYR A 128 19.83 14.65 -6.38
C TYR A 128 18.94 13.47 -5.97
N GLY A 129 18.31 13.54 -4.80
CA GLY A 129 17.41 12.51 -4.26
C GLY A 129 15.92 12.81 -4.42
N GLY A 130 15.55 13.90 -5.11
CA GLY A 130 14.16 14.36 -5.23
C GLY A 130 13.93 15.77 -4.66
N PRO A 131 12.67 16.19 -4.54
CA PRO A 131 12.34 17.54 -4.05
C PRO A 131 12.71 17.71 -2.57
N ILE A 132 13.41 18.79 -2.27
CA ILE A 132 13.77 19.24 -0.93
C ILE A 132 12.84 20.38 -0.56
N GLU A 133 12.10 20.24 0.54
CA GLU A 133 11.34 21.31 1.17
C GLU A 133 12.23 21.97 2.23
N GLN A 134 12.44 23.28 2.13
CA GLN A 134 13.24 24.04 3.07
C GLN A 134 12.39 25.14 3.70
N MET A 135 12.56 25.34 5.01
CA MET A 135 11.92 26.39 5.78
C MET A 135 13.00 27.22 6.49
N MET A 136 12.94 28.54 6.38
CA MET A 136 13.89 29.47 6.98
C MET A 136 13.15 30.64 7.61
N SER A 137 13.42 30.91 8.89
CA SER A 137 12.90 32.08 9.60
C SER A 137 13.91 33.23 9.59
N VAL A 138 13.39 34.44 9.61
CA VAL A 138 14.15 35.68 9.79
C VAL A 138 13.39 36.54 10.81
N ASP A 139 14.05 36.92 11.90
CA ASP A 139 13.56 37.78 13.00
C ASP A 139 14.45 39.03 13.10
#